data_AF-A0A6L6CX30-F1
#
_entry.id   AF-A0A6L6CX30-F1
#
_cell.length_a   1.000
_cell.length_b   1.000
_cell.length_c   1.000
_cell.angle_alpha   90.00
_cell.angle_beta   90.00
_cell.angle_gamma   90.00
#
_symmetry.space_group_name_H-M   'P 1'
#
loop_
_entity.id
_entity.type
_entity.pdbx_description
1 polymer ?
#
loop_
_entity_poly.entity_id
_entity_poly.type
_entity_poly.pdbx_seq_one_letter_code
_entity_poly.pdbx_strand_id
1 'polypeptide(L)'
;MSTYDYFPAPPEGGKLIHTRRYEIRTYKMNEDMFLMRGVIFDEKPAGLYVKEDPETLWVHHMIVDLEVAFPSLEIVGANVEFHERPHTHCTD
;
A
#
# COMPACT_ATOMS: atom_id res chain seq x y z
N MET A 1 -7.24 8.08 -11.09
CA MET A 1 -7.47 6.68 -11.47
C MET A 1 -6.15 6.09 -11.92
N SER A 2 -5.65 5.04 -11.24
CA SER A 2 -4.45 4.31 -11.65
C SER A 2 -4.68 3.68 -13.01
N THR A 3 -3.91 4.08 -14.02
CA THR A 3 -4.02 3.72 -15.45
C THR A 3 -3.68 2.26 -15.78
N TYR A 4 -3.70 1.39 -14.79
CA TYR A 4 -3.26 0.01 -14.90
C TYR A 4 -4.18 -0.88 -14.06
N ASP A 5 -5.25 -1.38 -14.66
CA ASP A 5 -6.06 -2.45 -14.09
C ASP A 5 -5.58 -3.78 -14.67
N TYR A 6 -4.60 -4.40 -14.00
CA TYR A 6 -3.98 -5.65 -14.41
C TYR A 6 -4.71 -6.89 -13.88
N PHE A 7 -5.83 -6.71 -13.16
CA PHE A 7 -6.53 -7.85 -12.58
C PHE A 7 -7.36 -8.58 -13.65
N PRO A 8 -7.35 -9.93 -13.65
CA PRO A 8 -8.29 -10.69 -14.47
C PRO A 8 -9.72 -10.42 -14.00
N ALA A 9 -10.69 -10.74 -14.86
CA ALA A 9 -12.10 -10.63 -14.51
C ALA A 9 -12.42 -11.39 -13.21
N PRO A 10 -13.34 -10.87 -12.36
CA PRO A 10 -13.76 -11.59 -11.17
C PRO A 10 -14.44 -12.92 -11.55
N PRO A 11 -14.41 -13.93 -10.66
CA PRO A 11 -15.18 -15.16 -10.87
C PRO A 11 -16.67 -14.86 -10.96
N GLU A 12 -17.43 -15.75 -11.63
CA GLU A 12 -18.88 -15.62 -11.77
C GLU A 12 -19.55 -15.52 -10.39
N GLY A 13 -20.42 -14.52 -10.21
CA GLY A 13 -21.08 -14.22 -8.93
C GLY A 13 -20.18 -13.55 -7.87
N GLY A 14 -18.90 -13.33 -8.17
CA GLY A 14 -17.95 -12.66 -7.27
C GLY A 14 -18.22 -11.16 -7.13
N LYS A 15 -18.17 -10.66 -5.89
CA LYS A 15 -18.21 -9.22 -5.59
C LYS A 15 -16.86 -8.78 -5.03
N LEU A 16 -16.23 -7.78 -5.66
CA LEU A 16 -15.02 -7.16 -5.12
C LEU A 16 -15.36 -6.45 -3.81
N ILE A 17 -14.60 -6.75 -2.76
CA ILE A 17 -14.76 -6.14 -1.43
C ILE A 17 -13.51 -5.39 -0.96
N HIS A 18 -12.40 -5.57 -1.66
CA HIS A 18 -11.10 -5.08 -1.21
C HIS A 18 -10.04 -5.24 -2.30
N THR A 19 -9.18 -4.24 -2.44
CA THR A 19 -7.94 -4.31 -3.21
C THR A 19 -6.79 -3.83 -2.33
N ARG A 20 -5.73 -4.63 -2.15
CA ARG A 20 -4.49 -4.18 -1.51
C ARG A 20 -3.45 -3.85 -2.57
N ARG A 21 -2.90 -2.65 -2.52
CA ARG A 21 -1.81 -2.21 -3.40
C ARG A 21 -0.49 -2.23 -2.65
N TYR A 22 0.56 -2.69 -3.32
CA TYR A 22 1.94 -2.61 -2.89
C TYR A 22 2.70 -1.84 -3.97
N GLU A 23 3.21 -0.67 -3.64
CA GLU A 23 4.06 0.11 -4.53
C GLU A 23 5.39 0.38 -3.85
N ILE A 24 6.49 -0.01 -4.48
CA ILE A 24 7.84 0.25 -3.96
C ILE A 24 8.54 1.20 -4.94
N ARG A 25 9.11 2.27 -4.40
CA ARG A 25 9.99 3.17 -5.14
C ARG A 25 11.38 3.15 -4.53
N THR A 26 12.39 2.99 -5.38
CA THR A 26 13.79 2.98 -4.97
C THR A 26 14.45 4.29 -5.38
N TYR A 27 15.18 4.88 -4.45
CA TYR A 27 15.87 6.15 -4.60
C TYR A 27 17.36 5.95 -4.34
N LYS A 28 18.22 6.49 -5.21
CA LYS A 28 19.65 6.58 -4.91
C LYS A 28 19.90 7.78 -4.01
N MET A 29 20.24 7.52 -2.75
CA MET A 29 20.43 8.57 -1.75
C MET A 29 21.83 9.17 -1.87
N ASN A 30 22.84 8.31 -2.07
CA ASN A 30 24.23 8.68 -2.35
C ASN A 30 24.92 7.52 -3.10
N GLU A 31 26.26 7.54 -3.20
CA GLU A 31 27.02 6.51 -3.93
C GLU A 31 26.92 5.11 -3.29
N ASP A 32 26.75 5.06 -1.97
CA ASP A 32 26.82 3.84 -1.17
C ASP A 32 25.47 3.43 -0.56
N MET A 33 24.37 4.12 -0.92
CA MET A 33 23.06 3.91 -0.29
C MET A 33 21.89 4.10 -1.25
N PHE A 34 20.97 3.13 -1.20
CA PHE A 34 19.62 3.22 -1.72
C PHE A 34 18.59 3.30 -0.59
N LEU A 35 17.53 4.07 -0.80
CA LEU A 35 16.31 4.01 0.01
C LEU A 35 15.22 3.33 -0.83
N MET A 36 14.68 2.22 -0.33
CA MET A 36 13.50 1.58 -0.90
C MET A 36 12.30 1.94 -0.01
N ARG A 37 11.38 2.74 -0.54
CA ARG A 37 10.14 3.10 0.15
C ARG A 37 8.98 2.31 -0.44
N GLY A 38 8.46 1.37 0.33
CA GLY A 38 7.21 0.67 0.08
C GLY A 38 6.03 1.41 0.68
N VAL A 39 4.96 1.53 -0.08
CA VAL A 39 3.65 1.96 0.38
C VAL A 39 2.67 0.81 0.18
N ILE A 40 2.02 0.38 1.25
CA ILE A 40 0.95 -0.61 1.24
C ILE A 40 -0.32 0.09 1.70
N PHE A 41 -1.40 -0.05 0.94
CA PHE A 41 -2.69 0.48 1.34
C PHE A 41 -3.82 -0.36 0.78
N ASP A 42 -4.93 -0.30 1.49
CA ASP A 42 -6.16 -1.00 1.15
C ASP A 42 -7.17 -0.02 0.57
N GLU A 43 -7.72 -0.39 -0.57
CA GLU A 43 -8.86 0.27 -1.19
C GLU A 43 -10.11 -0.55 -0.93
N LYS A 44 -11.14 0.11 -0.42
CA LYS A 44 -12.48 -0.45 -0.23
C LYS A 44 -13.42 0.24 -1.20
N PRO A 45 -14.17 -0.51 -2.03
CA PRO A 45 -15.12 0.08 -2.97
C PRO A 45 -16.09 1.06 -2.30
N ALA A 46 -16.45 2.11 -3.02
CA ALA A 46 -17.48 3.07 -2.61
C ALA A 46 -18.77 2.36 -2.17
N GLY A 47 -19.43 2.91 -1.15
CA GLY A 47 -20.68 2.36 -0.62
C GLY A 47 -20.54 1.04 0.15
N LEU A 48 -19.35 0.43 0.24
CA LEU A 48 -19.18 -0.87 0.90
C LEU A 48 -19.29 -0.77 2.43
N TYR A 49 -18.54 0.15 3.04
CA TYR A 49 -18.54 0.35 4.50
C TYR A 49 -19.38 1.55 4.94
N VAL A 50 -19.44 2.60 4.12
CA VAL A 50 -20.28 3.78 4.36
C VAL A 50 -21.18 3.90 3.14
N LYS A 51 -22.46 3.53 3.29
CA LYS A 51 -23.40 3.39 2.18
C LYS A 51 -23.57 4.68 1.39
N GLU A 52 -23.48 5.82 2.05
CA GLU A 52 -23.65 7.15 1.49
C GLU A 52 -22.33 7.77 0.97
N ASP A 53 -21.19 7.11 1.19
CA ASP A 53 -19.89 7.59 0.70
C ASP A 53 -19.66 7.10 -0.73
N PRO A 54 -19.64 8.01 -1.73
CA PRO A 54 -19.44 7.66 -3.12
C PRO A 54 -17.97 7.41 -3.47
N GLU A 55 -17.03 7.66 -2.54
CA GLU A 55 -15.60 7.54 -2.79
C GLU A 55 -15.04 6.20 -2.32
N THR A 56 -13.95 5.77 -2.95
CA THR A 56 -13.15 4.63 -2.49
C THR A 56 -12.48 5.01 -1.18
N LEU A 57 -12.65 4.17 -0.16
CA LEU A 57 -12.00 4.38 1.12
C LEU A 57 -10.59 3.79 1.10
N TRP A 58 -9.62 4.60 1.53
CA TRP A 58 -8.26 4.15 1.79
C TRP A 58 -8.11 3.83 3.26
N VAL A 59 -7.74 2.58 3.53
CA VAL A 59 -7.52 2.07 4.89
C VAL A 59 -6.15 1.42 4.99
N HIS A 60 -5.69 1.18 6.22
CA HIS A 60 -4.43 0.48 6.51
C HIS A 60 -3.22 1.00 5.72
N HIS A 61 -2.92 2.30 5.81
CA HIS A 61 -1.81 2.89 5.07
C HIS A 61 -0.48 2.62 5.79
N MET A 62 0.28 1.66 5.28
CA MET A 62 1.60 1.29 5.79
C MET A 62 2.70 1.86 4.89
N ILE A 63 3.74 2.40 5.51
CA ILE A 63 4.97 2.85 4.85
C ILE A 63 6.11 2.01 5.40
N VAL A 64 6.89 1.41 4.52
CA VAL A 64 8.07 0.61 4.85
C VAL A 64 9.27 1.21 4.16
N ASP A 65 10.23 1.67 4.93
CA ASP A 65 11.50 2.16 4.44
C ASP A 65 12.59 1.14 4.71
N LEU A 66 13.34 0.79 3.67
CA LEU A 66 14.57 0.02 3.79
C LEU A 66 15.74 0.86 3.28
N GLU A 67 16.74 1.04 4.14
CA GLU A 67 18.03 1.56 3.73
C GLU A 67 18.91 0.38 3.29
N VAL A 68 19.38 0.42 2.05
CA VAL A 68 20.15 -0.66 1.43
C VAL A 68 21.54 -0.12 1.10
N ALA A 69 22.57 -0.73 1.68
CA ALA A 69 23.95 -0.42 1.37
C ALA A 69 24.31 -0.88 -0.05
N PHE A 70 25.08 -0.08 -0.77
CA PHE A 70 25.60 -0.38 -2.09
C PHE A 70 27.14 -0.37 -2.05
N PRO A 71 27.84 -1.31 -2.71
CA PRO A 71 27.33 -2.34 -3.62
C PRO A 71 26.93 -3.66 -2.95
N SER A 72 27.00 -3.78 -1.61
CA SER A 72 26.75 -5.05 -0.93
C SER A 72 25.29 -5.53 -1.02
N LEU A 73 24.34 -4.62 -1.25
CA LEU A 73 22.90 -4.86 -1.26
C LEU A 73 22.35 -5.38 0.08
N GLU A 74 23.07 -5.11 1.17
CA GLU A 74 22.62 -5.43 2.51
C GLU A 74 21.60 -4.41 2.99
N ILE A 75 20.51 -4.87 3.62
CA ILE A 75 19.58 -4.00 4.33
C ILE A 75 20.26 -3.58 5.63
N VAL A 76 20.59 -2.30 5.74
CA VAL A 76 21.31 -1.71 6.89
C VAL A 76 20.39 -0.92 7.82
N GLY A 77 19.17 -0.62 7.37
CA GLY A 77 18.15 0.06 8.15
C GLY A 77 16.76 -0.34 7.71
N ALA A 78 15.82 -0.38 8.65
CA ALA A 78 14.41 -0.61 8.39
C ALA A 78 13.56 0.26 9.30
N ASN A 79 12.58 0.95 8.73
CA ASN A 79 11.56 1.70 9.46
C ASN A 79 10.18 1.35 8.92
N VAL A 80 9.19 1.28 9.80
CA VAL A 80 7.80 0.97 9.46
C VAL A 80 6.89 1.96 10.15
N GLU A 81 6.02 2.59 9.38
CA GLU A 81 4.93 3.42 9.88
C GLU A 81 3.60 2.82 9.44
N PHE A 82 2.61 2.81 10.33
CA PHE A 82 1.28 2.34 10.04
C PHE A 82 0.24 3.37 10.46
N HIS A 83 -0.53 3.83 9.48
CA HIS A 83 -1.61 4.78 9.66
C HIS A 83 -2.95 4.07 9.45
N GLU A 84 -3.63 3.77 10.56
CA GLU A 84 -5.01 3.30 10.55
C GLU A 84 -5.94 4.44 10.17
N ARG A 85 -6.67 4.27 9.06
CA ARG A 85 -7.69 5.23 8.62
C ARG A 85 -8.94 4.42 8.28
N PRO A 86 -10.14 4.80 8.78
CA PRO A 86 -10.40 5.77 9.85
C PRO A 86 -9.88 5.30 11.23
N HIS A 87 -9.40 6.25 12.05
CA HIS A 87 -8.70 6.05 13.34
C HIS A 87 -9.54 5.41 14.47
N THR A 88 -10.72 4.86 14.19
CA THR A 88 -11.66 4.48 15.25
C THR A 88 -12.01 2.99 15.29
N HIS A 89 -11.88 2.23 14.19
CA HIS A 89 -12.25 0.81 14.18
C HIS A 89 -11.47 0.02 13.12
N CYS A 90 -10.32 -0.54 13.51
CA CYS A 90 -9.78 -1.76 12.93
C CYS A 90 -9.52 -2.73 14.09
N THR A 91 -10.60 -3.30 14.63
CA THR A 91 -10.46 -4.41 15.58
C THR A 91 -10.12 -5.66 14.80
N ASP A 92 -9.11 -6.39 15.29
CA ASP A 92 -8.63 -7.70 14.85
C ASP A 92 -9.74 -8.66 14.35
#